data_AF-A0AAV1YBH2-F1
#
_entry.id   AF-A0AAV1YBH2-F1
#
_cell.length_a   1.000
_cell.length_b   1.000
_cell.length_c   1.000
_cell.angle_alpha   90.00
_cell.angle_beta   90.00
_cell.angle_gamma   90.00
#
_symmetry.space_group_name_H-M   'P 1'
#
loop_
_entity.id
_entity.type
_entity.pdbx_description
1 polymer ?
#
loop_
_entity_poly.entity_id
_entity_poly.type
_entity_poly.pdbx_seq_one_letter_code
_entity_poly.pdbx_strand_id
1 'polypeptide(L)'
;MRLAFGRRLLMLIVMHLGVEPEEFYEDLHFWRSAVQNYWSLLTPLIFSDHPKRPGDEDPLPPFNMIRNVMDMSANYGGLNAALLEEKKSVWVMNVVPAKTSNVLHLILDRGFAGAKHDWCEPFPTYPRTYDMLHANGLLSLLTS
;
A
#
# COMPACT_ATOMS: atom_id res chain seq x y z
N MET A 1 -14.47 -23.14 4.62
CA MET A 1 -13.56 -24.06 3.90
C MET A 1 -12.72 -23.37 2.82
N ARG A 2 -13.28 -22.49 1.95
CA ARG A 2 -12.52 -21.78 0.90
C ARG A 2 -11.41 -20.83 1.40
N LEU A 3 -11.61 -20.11 2.51
CA LEU A 3 -10.58 -19.22 3.07
C LEU A 3 -9.34 -19.95 3.62
N ALA A 4 -9.50 -21.16 4.18
CA ALA A 4 -8.39 -21.93 4.75
C ALA A 4 -7.48 -22.52 3.66
N PHE A 5 -8.06 -22.89 2.51
CA PHE A 5 -7.31 -23.37 1.34
C PHE A 5 -6.44 -22.26 0.73
N GLY A 6 -7.00 -21.05 0.56
CA GLY A 6 -6.26 -19.89 0.05
C GLY A 6 -5.09 -19.49 0.95
N ARG A 7 -5.26 -19.51 2.28
CA ARG A 7 -4.16 -19.20 3.22
C ARG A 7 -3.04 -20.24 3.21
N ARG A 8 -3.37 -21.54 3.10
CA ARG A 8 -2.36 -22.60 2.98
C ARG A 8 -1.58 -22.52 1.67
N LEU A 9 -2.25 -22.24 0.56
CA LEU A 9 -1.60 -22.08 -0.74
C LEU A 9 -0.65 -20.87 -0.73
N LEU A 10 -1.09 -19.73 -0.19
CA LEU A 10 -0.25 -18.54 -0.04
C LEU A 10 1.01 -18.84 0.79
N MET A 11 0.87 -19.57 1.90
CA MET A 11 2.01 -19.90 2.77
C MET A 11 3.02 -20.84 2.08
N LEU A 12 2.55 -21.76 1.23
CA LEU A 12 3.42 -22.58 0.39
C LEU A 12 4.18 -21.75 -0.64
N ILE A 13 3.54 -20.73 -1.25
CA ILE A 13 4.18 -19.81 -2.19
C ILE A 13 5.25 -18.97 -1.48
N VAL A 14 4.95 -18.44 -0.29
CA VAL A 14 5.90 -17.68 0.55
C VAL A 14 7.16 -18.51 0.82
N MET A 15 6.99 -19.75 1.29
CA MET A 15 8.11 -20.66 1.56
C MET A 15 8.89 -21.02 0.28
N HIS A 16 8.21 -21.21 -0.85
CA HIS A 16 8.86 -21.52 -2.13
C HIS A 16 9.71 -20.36 -2.66
N LEU A 17 9.34 -19.13 -2.34
CA LEU A 17 10.08 -17.92 -2.68
C LEU A 17 11.23 -17.62 -1.70
N GLY A 18 11.48 -18.49 -0.71
CA GLY A 18 12.55 -18.35 0.26
C GLY A 18 12.30 -17.28 1.32
N VAL A 19 11.04 -16.88 1.51
CA VAL A 19 10.64 -15.94 2.56
C VAL A 19 10.26 -16.73 3.81
N GLU A 20 10.83 -16.36 4.96
CA GLU A 20 10.46 -16.97 6.23
C GLU A 20 9.00 -16.61 6.58
N PRO A 21 8.14 -17.60 6.89
CA PRO A 21 6.73 -17.33 7.14
C PRO A 21 6.50 -16.37 8.29
N GLU A 22 7.32 -16.45 9.33
CA GLU A 22 7.30 -15.57 10.50
C GLU A 22 7.49 -14.10 10.08
N GLU A 23 8.48 -13.82 9.23
CA GLU A 23 8.75 -12.47 8.71
C GLU A 23 7.54 -11.93 7.93
N PHE A 24 6.92 -12.78 7.11
CA PHE A 24 5.71 -12.41 6.35
C PHE A 24 4.51 -12.11 7.26
N TYR A 25 4.31 -12.88 8.34
CA TYR A 25 3.24 -12.62 9.29
C TYR A 25 3.48 -11.38 10.13
N GLU A 26 4.72 -11.12 10.52
CA GLU A 26 5.11 -9.92 11.24
C GLU A 26 4.85 -8.66 10.41
N ASP A 27 5.23 -8.65 9.13
CA ASP A 27 4.93 -7.54 8.21
C ASP A 27 3.42 -7.30 8.08
N LEU A 28 2.63 -8.37 7.90
CA LEU A 28 1.17 -8.26 7.83
C LEU A 28 0.55 -7.71 9.12
N HIS A 29 1.01 -8.17 10.27
CA HIS A 29 0.51 -7.73 11.57
C HIS A 29 0.88 -6.27 11.83
N PHE A 30 2.11 -5.89 11.50
CA PHE A 30 2.58 -4.50 11.56
C PHE A 30 1.70 -3.59 10.72
N TRP A 31 1.46 -3.91 9.45
CA TRP A 31 0.67 -3.06 8.56
C TRP A 31 -0.80 -2.97 8.95
N ARG A 32 -1.40 -4.05 9.45
CA ARG A 32 -2.77 -4.02 9.98
C ARG A 32 -2.88 -3.00 11.12
N SER A 33 -1.93 -3.04 12.05
CA SER A 33 -1.88 -2.10 13.19
C SER A 33 -1.57 -0.67 12.74
N ALA A 34 -0.63 -0.52 11.79
CA ALA A 34 -0.21 0.77 11.26
C ALA A 34 -1.36 1.47 10.53
N VAL A 35 -2.10 0.78 9.65
CA VAL A 35 -3.23 1.36 8.90
C VAL A 35 -4.34 1.82 9.84
N GLN A 36 -4.67 1.06 10.88
CA GLN A 36 -5.68 1.47 11.87
C GLN A 36 -5.30 2.80 12.55
N ASN A 37 -4.03 2.96 12.91
CA ASN A 37 -3.53 4.19 13.53
C ASN A 37 -3.42 5.34 12.52
N TYR A 38 -2.73 5.12 11.39
CA TYR A 38 -2.47 6.13 10.37
C TYR A 38 -3.74 6.67 9.73
N TRP A 39 -4.71 5.80 9.43
CA TRP A 39 -5.90 6.23 8.69
C TRP A 39 -6.76 7.21 9.50
N SER A 40 -6.79 7.06 10.83
CA SER A 40 -7.47 8.00 11.71
C SER A 40 -6.90 9.43 11.60
N LEU A 41 -5.59 9.56 11.40
CA LEU A 41 -4.89 10.84 11.27
C LEU A 41 -5.14 11.52 9.91
N LEU A 42 -5.34 10.73 8.86
CA LEU A 42 -5.64 11.22 7.51
C LEU A 42 -7.09 11.74 7.37
N THR A 43 -7.97 11.43 8.32
CA THR A 43 -9.41 11.65 8.20
C THR A 43 -9.86 13.12 8.35
N PRO A 44 -9.20 14.01 9.13
CA PRO A 44 -9.56 15.45 9.18
C PRO A 44 -8.61 16.42 8.45
N LEU A 45 -7.34 16.06 8.23
CA LEU A 45 -6.27 17.02 7.93
C LEU A 45 -6.07 17.36 6.45
N ILE A 46 -6.66 16.61 5.52
CA ILE A 46 -6.51 16.93 4.11
C ILE A 46 -7.58 17.92 3.64
N PHE A 47 -8.40 18.57 4.52
CA PHE A 47 -9.41 19.54 4.06
C PHE A 47 -10.01 20.68 4.87
N SER A 48 -9.89 20.79 6.19
CA SER A 48 -10.93 21.59 6.87
C SER A 48 -10.86 23.12 6.72
N ASP A 49 -9.81 23.71 6.13
CA ASP A 49 -9.52 25.13 6.40
C ASP A 49 -9.81 26.13 5.27
N HIS A 50 -10.46 25.72 4.16
CA HIS A 50 -11.01 26.69 3.20
C HIS A 50 -12.49 26.98 3.50
N PRO A 51 -12.86 28.22 3.90
CA PRO A 51 -14.25 28.54 4.24
C PRO A 51 -15.14 28.39 3.01
N LYS A 52 -16.16 27.53 3.12
CA LYS A 52 -17.24 27.40 2.12
C LYS A 52 -18.04 28.69 2.06
N ARG A 53 -18.32 29.16 0.84
CA ARG A 53 -19.24 30.28 0.60
C ARG A 53 -20.64 29.83 1.04
N PRO A 54 -21.35 30.57 1.91
CA PRO A 54 -22.69 30.16 2.34
C PRO A 54 -23.66 30.22 1.15
N GLY A 55 -24.21 29.07 0.71
CA GLY A 55 -25.25 29.04 -0.32
C GLY A 55 -25.52 27.74 -1.11
N ASP A 56 -24.60 26.76 -1.16
CA ASP A 56 -24.77 25.59 -2.06
C ASP A 56 -25.29 24.33 -1.35
N GLU A 57 -26.32 23.70 -1.94
CA GLU A 57 -27.04 22.52 -1.44
C GLU A 57 -26.25 21.21 -1.49
N ASP A 58 -26.59 20.29 -0.57
CA ASP A 58 -26.11 18.93 -0.33
C ASP A 58 -24.58 18.64 -0.37
N PRO A 59 -23.99 18.04 0.68
CA PRO A 59 -22.56 17.82 0.74
C PRO A 59 -22.15 16.77 -0.30
N LEU A 60 -21.51 17.21 -1.39
CA LEU A 60 -20.72 16.34 -2.24
C LEU A 60 -19.73 15.54 -1.39
N PRO A 61 -19.46 14.26 -1.73
CA PRO A 61 -18.55 13.40 -0.97
C PRO A 61 -17.25 14.16 -0.73
N PRO A 62 -16.63 14.05 0.45
CA PRO A 62 -15.51 14.90 0.82
C PRO A 62 -14.45 14.79 -0.28
N PHE A 63 -14.30 15.88 -1.04
CA PHE A 63 -13.36 16.10 -2.15
C PHE A 63 -11.87 15.61 -1.91
N ASN A 64 -11.47 15.08 -0.74
CA ASN A 64 -10.08 14.80 -0.27
C ASN A 64 -9.91 13.33 0.14
N MET A 65 -10.81 12.48 -0.33
CA MET A 65 -10.60 11.07 -0.12
C MET A 65 -9.37 10.66 -0.92
N ILE A 66 -8.31 10.22 -0.23
CA ILE A 66 -7.18 9.55 -0.86
C ILE A 66 -7.75 8.35 -1.63
N ARG A 67 -7.48 8.28 -2.94
CA ARG A 67 -7.94 7.17 -3.80
C ARG A 67 -6.78 6.49 -4.50
N ASN A 68 -5.70 7.21 -4.80
CA ASN A 68 -4.53 6.70 -5.48
C ASN A 68 -3.31 6.77 -4.54
N VAL A 69 -2.85 5.63 -4.08
CA VAL A 69 -1.67 5.50 -3.21
C VAL A 69 -0.55 4.85 -4.01
N MET A 70 0.67 5.36 -3.89
CA MET A 70 1.86 4.62 -4.29
C MET A 70 2.59 4.19 -3.04
N ASP A 71 2.79 2.88 -2.90
CA ASP A 71 3.70 2.34 -1.90
C ASP A 71 5.08 2.16 -2.53
N MET A 72 6.00 3.07 -2.21
CA MET A 72 7.31 3.14 -2.85
C MET A 72 8.26 2.03 -2.41
N SER A 73 7.95 1.35 -1.30
CA SER A 73 8.73 0.24 -0.76
C SER A 73 7.81 -0.84 -0.18
N ALA A 74 7.08 -1.50 -1.08
CA ALA A 74 5.93 -2.31 -0.71
C ALA A 74 6.24 -3.65 -0.03
N ASN A 75 7.51 -4.06 0.06
CA ASN A 75 7.93 -5.36 0.60
C ASN A 75 7.01 -6.51 0.14
N TYR A 76 6.20 -7.11 1.02
CA TYR A 76 5.26 -8.20 0.71
C TYR A 76 3.83 -7.76 0.35
N GLY A 77 3.63 -6.47 0.08
CA GLY A 77 2.33 -5.83 -0.17
C GLY A 77 1.48 -5.66 1.08
N GLY A 78 2.11 -5.57 2.27
CA GLY A 78 1.42 -5.55 3.56
C GLY A 78 0.50 -4.34 3.73
N LEU A 79 0.92 -3.15 3.30
CA LEU A 79 0.09 -1.94 3.34
C LEU A 79 -1.20 -2.10 2.53
N ASN A 80 -1.10 -2.55 1.27
CA ASN A 80 -2.26 -2.77 0.41
C ASN A 80 -3.21 -3.84 1.01
N ALA A 81 -2.65 -4.93 1.53
CA ALA A 81 -3.42 -5.96 2.21
C ALA A 81 -4.20 -5.43 3.42
N ALA A 82 -3.57 -4.60 4.24
CA ALA A 82 -4.20 -3.98 5.41
C ALA A 82 -5.31 -2.99 5.00
N LEU A 83 -5.07 -2.17 3.96
CA LEU A 83 -6.08 -1.24 3.43
C LEU A 83 -7.31 -1.96 2.87
N LEU A 84 -7.09 -3.07 2.17
CA LEU A 84 -8.16 -3.92 1.64
C LEU A 84 -8.99 -4.55 2.78
N GLU A 85 -8.32 -5.04 3.83
CA GLU A 85 -8.98 -5.64 4.99
C GLU A 85 -9.85 -4.63 5.75
N GLU A 86 -9.34 -3.40 5.92
CA GLU A 86 -10.05 -2.27 6.52
C GLU A 86 -11.11 -1.65 5.57
N LYS A 87 -11.36 -2.29 4.42
CA LYS A 87 -12.35 -1.90 3.39
C LYS A 87 -12.18 -0.46 2.91
N LYS A 88 -10.95 0.03 2.81
CA LYS A 88 -10.66 1.36 2.26
C LYS A 88 -10.80 1.33 0.75
N SER A 89 -11.52 2.30 0.19
CA SER A 89 -11.69 2.44 -1.27
C SER A 89 -10.48 3.15 -1.87
N VAL A 90 -9.33 2.47 -1.85
CA VAL A 90 -8.05 2.97 -2.35
C VAL A 90 -7.45 2.00 -3.35
N TRP A 91 -6.87 2.55 -4.41
CA TRP A 91 -6.03 1.82 -5.35
C TRP A 91 -4.57 2.08 -4.98
N VAL A 92 -3.80 1.00 -4.78
CA VAL A 92 -2.40 1.07 -4.39
C VAL A 92 -1.52 0.51 -5.49
N MET A 93 -0.59 1.31 -5.99
CA MET A 93 0.55 0.84 -6.79
C MET A 93 1.67 0.41 -5.84
N ASN A 94 1.93 -0.88 -5.76
CA ASN A 94 3.01 -1.42 -4.93
C ASN A 94 4.33 -1.42 -5.72
N VAL A 95 5.34 -0.70 -5.25
CA VAL A 95 6.65 -0.67 -5.89
C VAL A 95 7.66 -1.41 -5.02
N VAL A 96 8.36 -2.36 -5.63
CA VAL A 96 9.50 -3.06 -5.04
C VAL A 96 10.78 -2.37 -5.50
N PRO A 97 11.58 -1.79 -4.60
CA PRO A 97 12.83 -1.15 -4.96
C PRO A 97 13.80 -2.13 -5.64
N ALA A 98 14.54 -1.67 -6.63
CA ALA A 98 15.44 -2.53 -7.40
C ALA A 98 16.54 -3.19 -6.54
N LYS A 99 16.95 -2.50 -5.47
CA LYS A 99 18.00 -2.91 -4.52
C LYS A 99 17.58 -3.99 -3.52
N THR A 100 16.29 -4.36 -3.45
CA THR A 100 15.79 -5.40 -2.53
C THR A 100 15.56 -6.73 -3.23
N SER A 101 15.38 -7.79 -2.42
CA SER A 101 14.96 -9.12 -2.90
C SER A 101 13.71 -9.02 -3.78
N ASN A 102 13.66 -9.82 -4.85
CA ASN A 102 12.56 -9.75 -5.81
C ASN A 102 11.27 -10.41 -5.26
N VAL A 103 10.54 -9.66 -4.45
CA VAL A 103 9.27 -10.05 -3.83
C VAL A 103 8.04 -9.66 -4.67
N LEU A 104 8.26 -9.10 -5.88
CA LEU A 104 7.18 -8.66 -6.76
C LEU A 104 6.23 -9.80 -7.12
N HIS A 105 6.75 -11.00 -7.35
CA HIS A 105 5.92 -12.18 -7.65
C HIS A 105 4.90 -12.45 -6.55
N LEU A 106 5.29 -12.32 -5.28
CA LEU A 106 4.39 -12.52 -4.15
C LEU A 106 3.26 -11.47 -4.12
N ILE A 107 3.56 -10.23 -4.47
CA ILE A 107 2.55 -9.14 -4.57
C ILE A 107 1.55 -9.46 -5.68
N LEU A 108 2.03 -9.91 -6.85
CA LEU A 108 1.20 -10.25 -7.99
C LEU A 108 0.34 -11.50 -7.75
N ASP A 109 0.88 -12.54 -7.13
CA ASP A 109 0.16 -13.78 -6.77
C ASP A 109 -0.98 -13.52 -5.77
N ARG A 110 -0.86 -12.45 -4.97
CA ARG A 110 -1.94 -11.98 -4.08
C ARG A 110 -3.02 -11.17 -4.81
N GLY A 111 -2.84 -10.89 -6.11
CA GLY A 111 -3.75 -10.13 -6.94
C GLY A 111 -3.59 -8.62 -6.83
N PHE A 112 -2.47 -8.13 -6.29
CA PHE A 112 -2.20 -6.69 -6.21
C PHE A 112 -1.41 -6.18 -7.42
N ALA A 113 -1.66 -4.93 -7.82
CA ALA A 113 -0.83 -4.27 -8.82
C ALA A 113 0.54 -3.93 -8.22
N GLY A 114 1.61 -4.21 -8.96
CA GLY A 114 2.93 -3.78 -8.55
C GLY A 114 3.96 -3.73 -9.68
N ALA A 115 5.06 -3.06 -9.40
CA ALA A 115 6.19 -2.89 -10.29
C ALA A 115 7.51 -3.00 -9.51
N LYS A 116 8.59 -3.41 -10.19
CA LYS A 116 9.95 -3.29 -9.66
C LYS A 116 10.59 -2.04 -10.27
N HIS A 117 11.16 -1.16 -9.45
CA HIS A 117 11.70 0.11 -9.94
C HIS A 117 12.95 0.55 -9.18
N ASP A 118 13.91 1.15 -9.88
CA ASP A 118 15.04 1.86 -9.27
C ASP A 118 14.68 3.33 -9.06
N TRP A 119 14.55 3.75 -7.81
CA TRP A 119 14.22 5.14 -7.48
C TRP A 119 15.30 6.15 -7.85
N CYS A 120 16.51 5.71 -8.24
CA CYS A 120 17.52 6.55 -8.87
C CYS A 120 17.22 6.86 -10.35
N GLU A 121 16.26 6.15 -10.95
CA GLU A 121 15.79 6.34 -12.32
C GLU A 121 14.38 6.97 -12.33
N PRO A 122 14.01 7.72 -13.39
CA PRO A 122 12.66 8.28 -13.50
C PRO A 122 11.63 7.16 -13.55
N PHE A 123 10.62 7.22 -12.67
CA PHE A 123 9.53 6.25 -12.66
C PHE A 123 8.71 6.41 -13.95
N PRO A 124 8.60 5.37 -14.81
CA PRO A 124 7.87 5.45 -16.06
C PRO A 124 6.36 5.34 -15.81
N THR A 125 5.79 6.32 -15.11
CA THR A 125 4.34 6.46 -15.01
C THR A 125 3.83 7.21 -16.23
N TYR A 126 3.17 6.47 -17.13
CA TYR A 126 2.09 7.02 -17.96
C TYR A 126 1.18 7.86 -17.04
N PRO A 127 0.69 9.05 -17.43
CA PRO A 127 0.29 10.12 -16.50
C PRO A 127 -0.83 9.67 -15.58
N ARG A 128 -0.46 9.09 -14.44
CA ARG A 128 -1.33 8.72 -13.34
C ARG A 128 -0.81 9.47 -12.13
N THR A 129 -1.65 10.34 -11.60
CA THR A 129 -1.39 11.12 -10.40
C THR A 129 -1.67 10.26 -9.17
N TYR A 130 -0.86 10.44 -8.13
CA TYR A 130 -1.04 9.79 -6.83
C TYR A 130 -1.39 10.85 -5.79
N ASP A 131 -2.38 10.56 -4.95
CA ASP A 131 -2.83 11.46 -3.88
C ASP A 131 -1.93 11.32 -2.64
N MET A 132 -1.33 10.13 -2.46
CA MET A 132 -0.44 9.81 -1.34
C MET A 132 0.73 8.96 -1.83
N LEU A 133 1.95 9.35 -1.45
CA LEU A 133 3.14 8.52 -1.56
C LEU A 133 3.50 7.99 -0.18
N HIS A 134 3.66 6.68 -0.08
CA HIS A 134 4.07 6.00 1.13
C HIS A 134 5.49 5.45 0.92
N ALA A 135 6.45 5.83 1.77
CA ALA A 135 7.88 5.57 1.56
C ALA A 135 8.56 5.01 2.82
N ASN A 136 7.91 4.04 3.48
CA ASN A 136 8.47 3.42 4.69
C ASN A 136 9.80 2.71 4.40
N GLY A 137 10.85 3.06 5.15
CA GLY A 137 12.18 2.46 5.00
C GLY A 137 12.89 2.75 3.66
N LEU A 138 12.31 3.58 2.79
CA LEU A 138 12.85 3.82 1.44
C LEU A 138 14.27 4.39 1.46
N LEU A 139 14.53 5.37 2.35
CA LEU A 139 15.83 6.02 2.44
C LEU A 139 16.91 5.08 3.00
N SER A 140 16.54 4.12 3.85
CA SER A 140 17.46 3.11 4.38
C SER A 140 18.07 2.24 3.27
N LEU A 141 17.35 2.06 2.16
CA LEU A 141 17.81 1.33 0.97
C LEU A 141 18.80 2.12 0.11
N LEU A 142 18.90 3.43 0.33
CA LEU A 142 19.87 4.28 -0.37
C LEU A 142 21.24 4.27 0.32
N THR A 143 21.27 3.98 1.62
CA THR A 143 22.47 4.00 2.45
C THR A 143 23.15 2.63 2.62
N SER A 144 22.50 1.54 2.20
CA SER A 144 23.03 0.17 2.29
C SER A 144 23.86 -0.23 1.07
#